data_AF-A0A0D6LDQ7-F1
#
_entry.id   AF-A0A0D6LDQ7-F1
#
_cell.length_a   1.000
_cell.length_b   1.000
_cell.length_c   1.000
_cell.angle_alpha   90.00
_cell.angle_beta   90.00
_cell.angle_gamma   90.00
#
_symmetry.space_group_name_H-M   'P 1'
#
loop_
_entity.id
_entity.type
_entity.pdbx_description
1 polymer ?
#
loop_
_entity_poly.entity_id
_entity_poly.type
_entity_poly.pdbx_seq_one_letter_code
_entity_poly.pdbx_strand_id
1 'polypeptide(L)'
;MEAIPPKQEYVINVRLTPRQCQLYRAFLEGVASDGGRLSKRLLPDYHVLARVWTHPYLLMLHEQKQERERLLRDEALEDEDFIDDGDGTTSESEEDEEEELVKKPSKNKSQRKAKDDESDSDVILLSSDDEGRSAGDEKIAPRKSRRLEGEEPELEGRDVETPPEYTGWFTQSNLVSSADRDDFTLSNKLVLLIQILKKCEEIGDKLLVFSQSLESLNLIKRTLEYLDETKQWFADGHEAVKASGEKWGWKEGRDYMVIDGSVQSGKRDTVQVKFNNPSNLRA
;
A
#
# COMPACT_ATOMS: atom_id res chain seq x y z
N MET A 1 5.54 -42.50 4.77
CA MET A 1 5.83 -41.32 3.92
C MET A 1 4.57 -40.48 3.98
N GLU A 2 4.56 -39.49 4.86
CA GLU A 2 3.40 -38.60 5.04
C GLU A 2 3.39 -37.65 3.84
N ALA A 3 2.43 -37.83 2.94
CA ALA A 3 2.34 -37.05 1.71
C ALA A 3 1.81 -35.65 2.04
N ILE A 4 2.35 -34.63 1.36
CA ILE A 4 1.83 -33.26 1.45
C ILE A 4 0.35 -33.30 1.02
N PRO A 5 -0.58 -32.71 1.81
CA PRO A 5 -1.98 -32.65 1.44
C PRO A 5 -2.19 -32.01 0.05
N PRO A 6 -3.17 -32.46 -0.74
CA PRO A 6 -3.44 -31.87 -2.04
C PRO A 6 -3.89 -30.41 -1.90
N LYS A 7 -3.38 -29.54 -2.76
CA LYS A 7 -3.79 -28.14 -2.82
C LYS A 7 -5.23 -28.03 -3.33
N GLN A 8 -6.07 -27.27 -2.62
CA GLN A 8 -7.44 -26.94 -3.04
C GLN A 8 -7.51 -25.46 -3.39
N GLU A 9 -8.19 -25.13 -4.48
CA GLU A 9 -8.32 -23.76 -4.97
C GLU A 9 -9.81 -23.44 -5.18
N TYR A 10 -10.23 -22.28 -4.65
CA TYR A 10 -11.62 -21.84 -4.70
C TYR A 10 -11.68 -20.41 -5.22
N VAL A 11 -12.64 -20.13 -6.10
CA VAL A 11 -12.95 -18.76 -6.57
C VAL A 11 -14.28 -18.33 -5.96
N ILE A 12 -14.25 -17.28 -5.14
CA ILE A 12 -15.44 -16.76 -4.47
C ILE A 12 -15.90 -15.49 -5.17
N ASN A 13 -17.08 -15.53 -5.78
CA ASN A 13 -17.70 -14.38 -6.44
C ASN A 13 -18.45 -13.52 -5.42
N VAL A 14 -17.88 -12.36 -5.08
CA VAL A 14 -18.45 -11.43 -4.10
C VAL A 14 -19.21 -10.32 -4.82
N ARG A 15 -20.47 -10.08 -4.42
CA ARG A 15 -21.29 -8.98 -4.94
C ARG A 15 -20.88 -7.65 -4.30
N LEU A 16 -20.96 -6.55 -5.05
CA LEU A 16 -20.79 -5.20 -4.51
C LEU A 16 -21.94 -4.81 -3.58
N THR A 17 -21.65 -3.97 -2.59
CA THR A 17 -22.69 -3.37 -1.73
C THR A 17 -23.50 -2.31 -2.51
N PRO A 18 -24.72 -1.94 -2.06
CA PRO A 18 -25.50 -0.90 -2.71
C PRO A 18 -24.75 0.43 -2.85
N ARG A 19 -23.94 0.80 -1.83
CA ARG A 19 -23.12 2.03 -1.85
C ARG A 19 -21.98 1.93 -2.86
N GLN A 20 -21.29 0.80 -2.95
CA GLN A 20 -20.28 0.56 -3.99
C GLN A 20 -20.88 0.63 -5.40
N CYS A 21 -22.09 0.08 -5.61
CA CYS A 21 -22.80 0.19 -6.89
C CYS A 21 -23.14 1.64 -7.25
N GLN A 22 -23.54 2.47 -6.27
CA GLN A 22 -23.83 3.89 -6.50
C GLN A 22 -22.56 4.66 -6.88
N LEU A 23 -21.45 4.44 -6.15
CA LEU A 23 -20.15 5.04 -6.48
C LEU A 23 -19.66 4.64 -7.87
N TYR A 24 -19.78 3.35 -8.21
CA TYR A 24 -19.42 2.84 -9.52
C TYR A 24 -20.19 3.52 -10.64
N ARG A 25 -21.52 3.69 -10.47
CA ARG A 25 -22.36 4.40 -11.47
C ARG A 25 -22.00 5.88 -11.57
N ALA A 26 -21.88 6.57 -10.43
CA ALA A 26 -21.51 7.99 -10.40
C ALA A 26 -20.17 8.24 -11.08
N PHE A 27 -19.18 7.37 -10.85
CA PHE A 27 -17.90 7.41 -11.53
C PHE A 27 -18.04 7.26 -13.04
N LEU A 28 -18.77 6.24 -13.50
CA LEU A 28 -18.95 5.99 -14.94
C LEU A 28 -19.75 7.09 -15.65
N GLU A 29 -20.75 7.68 -14.98
CA GLU A 29 -21.50 8.83 -15.51
C GLU A 29 -20.58 10.05 -15.71
N GLY A 30 -19.68 10.31 -14.75
CA GLY A 30 -18.65 11.35 -14.87
C GLY A 30 -17.68 11.09 -16.03
N VAL A 31 -17.23 9.84 -16.20
CA VAL A 31 -16.32 9.45 -17.29
C VAL A 31 -17.02 9.49 -18.66
N ALA A 32 -18.27 9.06 -18.75
CA ALA A 32 -19.06 9.09 -19.98
C ALA A 32 -19.35 10.51 -20.48
N SER A 33 -19.42 11.47 -19.56
CA SER A 33 -19.63 12.90 -19.86
C SER A 33 -18.42 13.54 -20.57
N ASP A 34 -17.23 12.94 -20.49
CA ASP A 34 -15.96 13.51 -20.98
C ASP A 34 -15.57 13.05 -22.40
N GLY A 35 -16.51 12.42 -23.13
CA GLY A 35 -16.65 12.44 -24.60
C GLY A 35 -15.49 11.99 -25.52
N GLY A 36 -14.31 11.62 -25.03
CA GLY A 36 -13.18 11.28 -25.91
C GLY A 36 -11.83 10.93 -25.27
N ARG A 37 -11.70 10.93 -23.93
CA ARG A 37 -10.42 10.67 -23.23
C ARG A 37 -10.22 9.26 -22.68
N LEU A 38 -11.16 8.34 -22.90
CA LEU A 38 -11.14 6.96 -22.37
C LEU A 38 -9.82 6.21 -22.59
N SER A 39 -9.18 6.35 -23.74
CA SER A 39 -7.93 5.62 -24.05
C SER A 39 -6.72 6.08 -23.23
N LYS A 40 -6.74 7.32 -22.70
CA LYS A 40 -5.67 7.85 -21.83
C LYS A 40 -5.97 7.69 -20.34
N ARG A 41 -7.22 7.37 -19.99
CA ARG A 41 -7.73 7.31 -18.61
C ARG A 41 -7.92 5.90 -18.06
N LEU A 42 -7.85 4.86 -18.92
CA LEU A 42 -8.12 3.47 -18.54
C LEU A 42 -7.34 2.98 -17.30
N LEU A 43 -6.05 3.29 -17.22
CA LEU A 43 -5.22 2.86 -16.07
C LEU A 43 -5.57 3.62 -14.79
N PRO A 44 -5.61 4.97 -14.76
CA PRO A 44 -6.15 5.71 -13.62
C PRO A 44 -7.55 5.26 -13.20
N ASP A 45 -8.46 5.07 -14.16
CA ASP A 45 -9.83 4.64 -13.93
C ASP A 45 -9.87 3.29 -13.21
N TYR A 46 -9.02 2.34 -13.64
CA TYR A 46 -8.89 1.06 -12.97
C TYR A 46 -8.53 1.21 -11.50
N HIS A 47 -7.55 2.05 -11.16
CA HIS A 47 -7.13 2.23 -9.76
C HIS A 47 -8.18 2.93 -8.90
N VAL A 48 -8.96 3.86 -9.46
CA VAL A 48 -10.10 4.47 -8.75
C VAL A 48 -11.18 3.42 -8.48
N LEU A 49 -11.54 2.63 -9.50
CA LEU A 49 -12.52 1.57 -9.36
C LEU A 49 -12.02 0.45 -8.42
N ALA A 50 -10.71 0.19 -8.41
CA ALA A 50 -10.07 -0.77 -7.51
C ALA A 50 -10.28 -0.44 -6.04
N ARG A 51 -10.21 0.85 -5.71
CA ARG A 51 -10.54 1.37 -4.38
C ARG A 51 -12.04 1.20 -4.10
N VAL A 52 -12.92 1.56 -5.03
CA VAL A 52 -14.38 1.43 -4.88
C VAL A 52 -14.79 -0.01 -4.54
N TRP A 53 -14.36 -1.01 -5.32
CA TRP A 53 -14.77 -2.39 -5.09
C TRP A 53 -14.05 -3.08 -3.92
N THR A 54 -13.00 -2.46 -3.40
CA THR A 54 -12.31 -2.95 -2.20
C THR A 54 -12.98 -2.39 -0.95
N HIS A 55 -13.09 -1.06 -0.84
CA HIS A 55 -13.86 -0.39 0.19
C HIS A 55 -14.06 1.09 -0.14
N PRO A 56 -15.29 1.65 -0.04
CA PRO A 56 -15.55 3.06 -0.39
C PRO A 56 -14.63 4.08 0.28
N TYR A 57 -14.30 3.88 1.56
CA TYR A 57 -13.43 4.79 2.32
C TYR A 57 -11.99 4.90 1.78
N LEU A 58 -11.53 3.94 0.97
CA LEU A 58 -10.20 4.02 0.35
C LEU A 58 -10.06 5.23 -0.58
N LEU A 59 -11.15 5.73 -1.16
CA LEU A 59 -11.12 6.97 -1.96
C LEU A 59 -10.67 8.18 -1.11
N MET A 60 -11.21 8.30 0.11
CA MET A 60 -10.83 9.34 1.07
C MET A 60 -9.39 9.17 1.56
N LEU A 61 -9.00 7.94 1.91
CA LEU A 61 -7.63 7.66 2.39
C LEU A 61 -6.60 8.00 1.31
N HIS A 62 -6.90 7.66 0.07
CA HIS A 62 -6.02 7.93 -1.06
C HIS A 62 -5.85 9.44 -1.30
N GLU A 63 -6.95 10.20 -1.30
CA GLU A 63 -6.90 11.66 -1.44
C GLU A 63 -6.10 12.32 -0.29
N GLN A 64 -6.32 11.87 0.96
CA GLN A 64 -5.56 12.34 2.12
C GLN A 64 -4.07 11.98 2.04
N LYS A 65 -3.73 10.81 1.48
CA LYS A 65 -2.33 10.39 1.29
C LYS A 65 -1.65 11.31 0.27
N GLN A 66 -2.29 11.55 -0.86
CA GLN A 66 -1.77 12.45 -1.91
C GLN A 66 -1.60 13.88 -1.40
N GLU A 67 -2.58 14.41 -0.66
CA GLU A 67 -2.48 15.75 -0.09
C GLU A 67 -1.31 15.86 0.89
N ARG A 68 -1.12 14.86 1.76
CA ARG A 68 0.01 14.83 2.71
C ARG A 68 1.35 14.76 1.98
N GLU A 69 1.46 13.92 0.96
CA GLU A 69 2.69 13.79 0.19
C GLU A 69 3.05 15.08 -0.54
N ARG A 70 2.04 15.76 -1.12
CA ARG A 70 2.23 17.07 -1.74
C ARG A 70 2.74 18.10 -0.74
N LEU A 71 2.15 18.19 0.45
CA LEU A 71 2.60 19.10 1.49
C LEU A 71 4.05 18.82 1.92
N LEU A 72 4.40 17.54 2.10
CA LEU A 72 5.78 17.14 2.43
C LEU A 72 6.77 17.49 1.31
N ARG A 73 6.35 17.38 0.05
CA ARG A 73 7.16 17.78 -1.11
C ARG A 73 7.38 19.29 -1.14
N ASP A 74 6.32 20.08 -0.90
CA ASP A 74 6.40 21.54 -0.86
C ASP A 74 7.31 21.99 0.31
N GLU A 75 7.16 21.41 1.51
CA GLU A 75 8.06 21.65 2.66
C GLU A 75 9.52 21.32 2.36
N ALA A 76 9.78 20.20 1.66
CA ALA A 76 11.14 19.82 1.29
C ALA A 76 11.80 20.79 0.30
N LEU A 77 11.02 21.40 -0.59
CA LEU A 77 11.53 22.42 -1.52
C LEU A 77 11.81 23.76 -0.80
N GLU A 78 10.96 24.14 0.16
CA GLU A 78 11.18 25.33 0.99
C GLU A 78 12.46 25.22 1.85
N ASP A 79 12.77 24.02 2.36
CA ASP A 79 13.99 23.76 3.14
C ASP A 79 15.28 23.81 2.29
N GLU A 80 15.21 23.46 1.00
CA GLU A 80 16.35 23.52 0.06
C GLU A 80 16.68 24.98 -0.33
N ASP A 81 15.67 25.83 -0.47
CA ASP A 81 15.84 27.27 -0.79
C ASP A 81 16.41 28.09 0.38
N PHE A 82 16.51 27.52 1.60
CA PHE A 82 17.13 28.18 2.76
C PHE A 82 18.66 27.97 2.85
N ILE A 83 19.23 27.05 2.07
CA ILE A 83 20.69 26.80 2.02
C ILE A 83 21.30 27.55 0.82
N ASP A 84 21.16 28.87 0.80
CA ASP A 84 22.05 29.73 0.00
C ASP A 84 23.27 30.08 0.87
N ASP A 85 24.27 29.18 0.89
CA ASP A 85 25.61 29.51 1.37
C ASP A 85 26.19 30.52 0.36
N GLY A 86 25.87 31.79 0.58
CA GLY A 86 26.43 32.93 -0.15
C GLY A 86 27.95 32.96 0.01
N ASP A 87 28.64 32.28 -0.90
CA ASP A 87 30.09 32.35 -1.09
C ASP A 87 30.47 33.74 -1.62
N GLY A 88 30.67 34.67 -0.67
CA GLY A 88 31.35 35.93 -0.91
C GLY A 88 32.84 35.70 -1.14
N THR A 89 33.22 35.43 -2.38
CA THR A 89 34.62 35.40 -2.85
C THR A 89 35.34 36.74 -2.60
N THR A 90 36.55 36.72 -2.01
CA THR A 90 37.79 37.35 -2.55
C THR A 90 39.03 37.18 -1.65
N SER A 91 40.15 36.84 -2.32
CA SER A 91 41.59 37.11 -2.07
C SER A 91 42.48 36.22 -1.19
N GLU A 92 43.37 35.53 -1.92
CA GLU A 92 44.86 35.56 -1.83
C GLU A 92 45.61 34.57 -0.92
N SER A 93 46.39 33.70 -1.60
CA SER A 93 47.56 32.92 -1.16
C SER A 93 48.74 33.86 -0.77
N GLU A 94 49.76 33.58 0.06
CA GLU A 94 50.46 32.37 0.54
C GLU A 94 51.14 32.61 1.93
N GLU A 95 51.69 31.53 2.50
CA GLU A 95 52.85 31.40 3.42
C GLU A 95 52.69 31.26 4.96
N ASP A 96 53.54 30.37 5.49
CA ASP A 96 53.58 29.58 6.74
C ASP A 96 53.89 30.33 8.06
N GLU A 97 53.48 29.76 9.22
CA GLU A 97 54.35 29.30 10.34
C GLU A 97 53.56 28.91 11.64
N GLU A 98 53.91 27.72 12.15
CA GLU A 98 54.02 27.18 13.53
C GLU A 98 52.97 27.33 14.68
N GLU A 99 52.60 26.13 15.19
CA GLU A 99 52.43 25.66 16.59
C GLU A 99 51.24 26.03 17.54
N GLU A 100 50.76 24.94 18.17
CA GLU A 100 50.13 24.73 19.50
C GLU A 100 48.63 24.98 19.79
N LEU A 101 47.95 23.83 19.99
CA LEU A 101 47.06 23.43 21.11
C LEU A 101 45.57 23.86 21.21
N VAL A 102 44.72 22.85 20.99
CA VAL A 102 43.69 22.32 21.93
C VAL A 102 42.22 22.81 21.85
N LYS A 103 41.38 21.83 21.43
CA LYS A 103 39.97 21.51 21.77
C LYS A 103 38.82 22.32 21.13
N LYS A 104 37.99 21.60 20.35
CA LYS A 104 36.55 21.35 20.64
C LYS A 104 35.93 20.30 19.68
N PRO A 105 34.79 19.69 20.06
CA PRO A 105 34.44 18.33 19.65
C PRO A 105 33.75 18.24 18.29
N SER A 106 34.09 17.18 17.56
CA SER A 106 33.36 16.64 16.43
C SER A 106 31.98 16.15 16.86
N LYS A 107 30.92 16.78 16.35
CA LYS A 107 29.58 16.18 16.28
C LYS A 107 29.41 15.58 14.88
N ASN A 108 29.71 14.29 14.77
CA ASN A 108 29.16 13.45 13.72
C ASN A 108 27.63 13.49 13.84
N LYS A 109 26.95 14.01 12.82
CA LYS A 109 25.51 13.77 12.63
C LYS A 109 25.29 13.17 11.25
N SER A 110 25.62 11.89 11.16
CA SER A 110 25.07 10.98 10.16
C SER A 110 23.57 10.80 10.44
N GLN A 111 22.74 11.72 9.94
CA GLN A 111 21.31 11.46 9.79
C GLN A 111 21.04 10.99 8.37
N ARG A 112 21.24 9.69 8.14
CA ARG A 112 20.54 8.98 7.08
C ARG A 112 19.07 8.92 7.48
N LYS A 113 18.28 9.88 6.99
CA LYS A 113 16.81 9.88 7.09
C LYS A 113 16.35 8.73 6.19
N ALA A 114 15.79 7.68 6.79
CA ALA A 114 15.14 6.62 6.06
C ALA A 114 13.92 7.20 5.34
N LYS A 115 13.96 7.24 4.02
CA LYS A 115 12.76 7.41 3.18
C LYS A 115 12.00 6.08 3.25
N ASP A 116 10.84 6.09 3.90
CA ASP A 116 9.83 5.05 3.74
C ASP A 116 9.12 5.34 2.40
N ASP A 117 9.74 4.95 1.29
CA ASP A 117 9.11 4.99 -0.04
C ASP A 117 8.18 3.76 -0.17
N GLU A 118 6.94 3.90 0.31
CA GLU A 118 5.84 2.96 0.04
C GLU A 118 5.32 3.17 -1.39
N SER A 119 6.07 2.70 -2.39
CA SER A 119 5.62 2.67 -3.79
C SER A 119 4.64 1.51 -4.02
N ASP A 120 3.36 1.83 -4.21
CA ASP A 120 2.27 0.88 -4.47
C ASP A 120 2.07 0.71 -5.98
N SER A 121 3.01 0.05 -6.67
CA SER A 121 2.88 -0.18 -8.12
C SER A 121 1.90 -1.32 -8.41
N ASP A 122 0.64 -0.98 -8.63
CA ASP A 122 -0.47 -1.91 -8.94
C ASP A 122 -0.49 -2.44 -10.40
N VAL A 123 0.66 -2.54 -11.09
CA VAL A 123 0.69 -2.94 -12.52
C VAL A 123 1.34 -4.31 -12.71
N ILE A 124 0.51 -5.34 -12.93
CA ILE A 124 0.93 -6.57 -13.59
C ILE A 124 0.80 -6.36 -15.10
N LEU A 125 1.95 -6.29 -15.81
CA LEU A 125 1.98 -6.50 -17.25
C LEU A 125 1.65 -7.97 -17.52
N LEU A 126 0.42 -8.24 -17.97
CA LEU A 126 0.07 -9.53 -18.55
C LEU A 126 0.88 -9.69 -19.85
N SER A 127 1.99 -10.41 -19.80
CA SER A 127 2.63 -10.95 -20.99
C SER A 127 1.68 -11.99 -21.57
N SER A 128 0.91 -11.58 -22.57
CA SER A 128 0.13 -12.51 -23.39
C SER A 128 1.10 -13.27 -24.29
N ASP A 129 1.50 -14.47 -23.87
CA ASP A 129 2.14 -15.43 -24.75
C ASP A 129 1.07 -15.97 -25.72
N ASP A 130 0.93 -15.33 -26.88
CA ASP A 130 0.13 -15.83 -28.00
C ASP A 130 1.07 -16.50 -29.02
N GLU A 131 1.15 -17.82 -28.96
CA GLU A 131 1.75 -18.69 -29.97
C GLU A 131 0.73 -18.93 -31.08
N GLY A 132 0.84 -18.20 -32.20
CA GLY A 132 -0.12 -18.31 -33.31
C GLY A 132 0.30 -17.63 -34.61
N ARG A 133 1.10 -18.33 -35.43
CA ARG A 133 1.60 -17.95 -36.77
C ARG A 133 0.56 -17.30 -37.71
N SER A 134 0.93 -16.22 -38.40
CA SER A 134 0.98 -16.18 -39.88
C SER A 134 1.67 -14.93 -40.43
N ALA A 135 2.30 -15.09 -41.60
CA ALA A 135 3.27 -14.19 -42.22
C ALA A 135 2.67 -12.91 -42.84
N GLY A 136 3.40 -11.79 -42.70
CA GLY A 136 3.17 -10.54 -43.43
C GLY A 136 4.35 -9.58 -43.21
N ASP A 137 5.08 -9.31 -44.28
CA ASP A 137 6.34 -8.54 -44.33
C ASP A 137 6.09 -7.03 -44.22
N GLU A 138 6.37 -6.42 -43.05
CA GLU A 138 6.60 -4.98 -42.92
C GLU A 138 7.72 -4.68 -41.90
N LYS A 139 8.71 -3.89 -42.34
CA LYS A 139 9.93 -3.55 -41.61
C LYS A 139 9.64 -2.64 -40.41
N ILE A 140 9.72 -3.18 -39.19
CA ILE A 140 9.79 -2.36 -37.95
C ILE A 140 11.21 -2.51 -37.37
N ALA A 141 11.95 -1.39 -37.36
CA ALA A 141 13.28 -1.32 -36.76
C ALA A 141 13.18 -1.59 -35.24
N PRO A 142 14.05 -2.43 -34.65
CA PRO A 142 14.04 -2.65 -33.22
C PRO A 142 14.51 -1.37 -32.50
N ARG A 143 13.64 -0.79 -31.69
CA ARG A 143 14.01 0.26 -30.73
C ARG A 143 15.02 -0.34 -29.75
N LYS A 144 16.31 -0.09 -30.00
CA LYS A 144 17.38 -0.35 -29.02
C LYS A 144 17.14 0.57 -27.82
N SER A 145 16.81 -0.04 -26.68
CA SER A 145 16.90 0.62 -25.37
C SER A 145 18.31 1.19 -25.22
N ARG A 146 18.41 2.52 -25.20
CA ARG A 146 19.65 3.23 -24.92
C ARG A 146 19.66 3.49 -23.41
N ARG A 147 20.16 2.53 -22.63
CA ARG A 147 20.68 2.84 -21.30
C ARG A 147 22.13 3.28 -21.49
N LEU A 148 22.45 4.51 -21.07
CA LEU A 148 23.84 4.93 -20.91
C LEU A 148 24.34 4.38 -19.56
N GLU A 149 25.58 3.92 -19.55
CA GLU A 149 26.23 3.35 -18.38
C GLU A 149 26.58 4.49 -17.40
N GLY A 150 25.97 4.51 -16.21
CA GLY A 150 26.24 5.49 -15.16
C GLY A 150 25.04 6.31 -14.66
N GLU A 151 23.86 6.18 -15.26
CA GLU A 151 22.63 6.74 -14.67
C GLU A 151 22.12 5.78 -13.58
N GLU A 152 22.01 6.27 -12.34
CA GLU A 152 21.25 5.57 -11.30
C GLU A 152 19.83 5.31 -11.82
N PRO A 153 19.19 4.19 -11.45
CA PRO A 153 17.80 3.99 -11.82
C PRO A 153 17.02 5.19 -11.29
N GLU A 154 16.46 6.00 -12.19
CA GLU A 154 15.34 6.88 -11.85
C GLU A 154 14.23 5.95 -11.34
N LEU A 155 14.27 5.68 -10.03
CA LEU A 155 13.19 5.15 -9.23
C LEU A 155 12.20 6.29 -8.94
N GLU A 156 11.91 7.13 -9.95
CA GLU A 156 10.62 7.81 -9.96
C GLU A 156 9.58 6.73 -10.23
N GLY A 157 9.21 6.04 -9.14
CA GLY A 157 8.00 5.27 -9.05
C GLY A 157 6.91 6.15 -9.60
N ARG A 158 6.41 5.80 -10.78
CA ARG A 158 5.27 6.44 -11.40
C ARG A 158 4.04 6.04 -10.59
N ASP A 159 3.94 6.50 -9.35
CA ASP A 159 2.66 6.79 -8.76
C ASP A 159 2.00 7.72 -9.78
N VAL A 160 1.04 7.15 -10.51
CA VAL A 160 0.23 7.94 -11.42
C VAL A 160 -0.53 8.87 -10.50
N GLU A 161 0.01 10.06 -10.26
CA GLU A 161 -0.67 11.14 -9.55
C GLU A 161 -2.09 11.13 -10.08
N THR A 162 -3.04 10.84 -9.19
CA THR A 162 -4.43 10.71 -9.63
C THR A 162 -4.79 12.05 -10.24
N PRO A 163 -5.20 12.06 -11.53
CA PRO A 163 -5.41 13.32 -12.21
C PRO A 163 -6.34 14.22 -11.37
N PRO A 164 -6.05 15.52 -11.22
CA PRO A 164 -6.81 16.41 -10.32
C PRO A 164 -8.32 16.43 -10.59
N GLU A 165 -8.74 16.05 -11.81
CA GLU A 165 -10.13 15.82 -12.21
C GLU A 165 -10.86 14.73 -11.42
N TYR A 166 -10.15 13.85 -10.70
CA TYR A 166 -10.73 12.85 -9.79
C TYR A 166 -10.64 13.23 -8.31
N THR A 167 -10.11 14.41 -7.97
CA THR A 167 -10.09 14.86 -6.57
C THR A 167 -11.51 15.24 -6.15
N GLY A 168 -12.01 14.68 -5.04
CA GLY A 168 -13.30 15.06 -4.45
C GLY A 168 -14.58 14.72 -5.24
N TRP A 169 -14.51 13.97 -6.36
CA TRP A 169 -15.72 13.61 -7.13
C TRP A 169 -16.73 12.82 -6.28
N PHE A 170 -16.23 11.97 -5.39
CA PHE A 170 -17.05 11.16 -4.50
C PHE A 170 -17.60 11.98 -3.32
N THR A 171 -16.94 13.08 -2.92
CA THR A 171 -17.42 13.99 -1.86
C THR A 171 -18.70 14.71 -2.29
N GLN A 172 -18.80 15.07 -3.58
CA GLN A 172 -20.00 15.71 -4.15
C GLN A 172 -21.23 14.78 -4.12
N SER A 173 -21.01 13.46 -4.14
CA SER A 173 -22.07 12.47 -4.11
C SER A 173 -22.62 12.19 -2.70
N ASN A 174 -21.96 12.68 -1.64
CA ASN A 174 -22.25 12.36 -0.23
C ASN A 174 -22.32 10.85 0.06
N LEU A 175 -21.64 10.04 -0.75
CA LEU A 175 -21.64 8.58 -0.64
C LEU A 175 -20.54 8.05 0.29
N VAL A 176 -19.53 8.87 0.59
CA VAL A 176 -18.43 8.54 1.49
C VAL A 176 -18.22 9.70 2.46
N SER A 177 -18.06 9.35 3.73
CA SER A 177 -17.86 10.28 4.84
C SER A 177 -16.76 9.79 5.77
N SER A 178 -16.31 10.64 6.69
CA SER A 178 -15.36 10.25 7.73
C SER A 178 -15.89 9.18 8.70
N ALA A 179 -17.22 9.07 8.84
CA ALA A 179 -17.86 8.05 9.67
C ALA A 179 -17.71 6.63 9.09
N ASP A 180 -17.48 6.53 7.77
CA ASP A 180 -17.35 5.25 7.07
C ASP A 180 -15.97 4.60 7.27
N ARG A 181 -15.05 5.26 7.99
CA ARG A 181 -13.69 4.79 8.24
C ARG A 181 -13.64 3.39 8.84
N ASP A 182 -14.49 3.15 9.83
CA ASP A 182 -14.49 1.95 10.65
C ASP A 182 -15.67 1.00 10.31
N ASP A 183 -16.47 1.35 9.30
CA ASP A 183 -17.60 0.54 8.85
C ASP A 183 -17.20 -0.43 7.73
N PHE A 184 -16.64 -1.58 8.13
CA PHE A 184 -16.27 -2.65 7.21
C PHE A 184 -17.47 -3.25 6.43
N THR A 185 -18.71 -3.03 6.89
CA THR A 185 -19.92 -3.59 6.25
C THR A 185 -20.20 -2.96 4.88
N LEU A 186 -19.53 -1.84 4.57
CA LEU A 186 -19.58 -1.19 3.27
C LEU A 186 -18.84 -1.98 2.17
N SER A 187 -18.07 -3.00 2.54
CA SER A 187 -17.44 -3.95 1.63
C SER A 187 -17.78 -5.39 1.96
N ASN A 188 -18.49 -6.05 1.05
CA ASN A 188 -18.76 -7.49 1.18
C ASN A 188 -17.48 -8.33 1.14
N LYS A 189 -16.38 -7.83 0.57
CA LYS A 189 -15.08 -8.52 0.63
C LYS A 189 -14.53 -8.54 2.04
N LEU A 190 -14.61 -7.41 2.76
CA LEU A 190 -14.20 -7.34 4.16
C LEU A 190 -15.12 -8.15 5.05
N VAL A 191 -16.44 -8.05 4.86
CA VAL A 191 -17.41 -8.88 5.60
C VAL A 191 -17.10 -10.37 5.46
N LEU A 192 -16.85 -10.83 4.22
CA LEU A 192 -16.47 -12.21 3.97
C LEU A 192 -15.13 -12.57 4.63
N LEU A 193 -14.12 -11.70 4.54
CA LEU A 193 -12.83 -11.91 5.20
C LEU A 193 -12.99 -12.08 6.71
N ILE A 194 -13.78 -11.23 7.37
CA ILE A 194 -14.07 -11.34 8.81
C ILE A 194 -14.75 -12.68 9.12
N GLN A 195 -15.70 -13.12 8.30
CA GLN A 195 -16.35 -14.42 8.49
C GLN A 195 -15.38 -15.59 8.32
N ILE A 196 -14.47 -15.53 7.35
CA ILE A 196 -13.42 -16.55 7.16
C ILE A 196 -12.49 -16.57 8.37
N LEU A 197 -12.03 -15.41 8.83
CA LEU A 197 -11.18 -15.30 10.03
C LEU A 197 -11.84 -15.94 11.25
N LYS A 198 -13.12 -15.62 11.51
CA LYS A 198 -13.88 -16.23 12.61
C LYS A 198 -13.98 -17.75 12.48
N LYS A 199 -14.21 -18.27 11.26
CA LYS A 199 -14.27 -19.72 11.02
C LYS A 199 -12.91 -20.39 11.22
N CYS A 200 -11.82 -19.75 10.81
CA CYS A 200 -10.47 -20.22 11.09
C CYS A 200 -10.18 -20.22 12.60
N GLU A 201 -10.58 -19.17 13.32
CA GLU A 201 -10.42 -19.05 14.78
C GLU A 201 -11.23 -20.11 15.57
N GLU A 202 -12.40 -20.50 15.08
CA GLU A 202 -13.23 -21.60 15.60
C GLU A 202 -12.62 -22.99 15.39
N ILE A 203 -11.78 -23.16 14.36
CA ILE A 203 -11.14 -24.44 14.03
C ILE A 203 -9.71 -24.49 14.62
N GLY A 204 -9.07 -23.34 14.81
CA GLY A 204 -7.66 -23.22 15.16
C GLY A 204 -6.72 -23.19 13.94
N ASP A 205 -7.25 -22.88 12.76
CA ASP A 205 -6.48 -22.79 11.51
C ASP A 205 -5.82 -21.41 11.39
N LYS A 206 -4.59 -21.39 10.86
CA LYS A 206 -3.87 -20.15 10.55
C LYS A 206 -4.23 -19.67 9.15
N LEU A 207 -4.40 -18.36 8.99
CA LEU A 207 -4.77 -17.75 7.72
C LEU A 207 -3.64 -16.85 7.19
N LEU A 208 -3.35 -16.97 5.90
CA LEU A 208 -2.53 -16.01 5.17
C LEU A 208 -3.42 -15.19 4.24
N VAL A 209 -3.37 -13.86 4.39
CA VAL A 209 -4.10 -12.92 3.56
C VAL A 209 -3.11 -12.16 2.69
N PHE A 210 -3.30 -12.23 1.37
CA PHE A 210 -2.47 -11.52 0.40
C PHE A 210 -3.27 -10.39 -0.23
N SER A 211 -2.63 -9.24 -0.37
CA SER A 211 -3.14 -8.08 -1.10
C SER A 211 -1.99 -7.48 -1.90
N GLN A 212 -2.28 -7.00 -3.10
CA GLN A 212 -1.32 -6.28 -3.93
C GLN A 212 -1.25 -4.80 -3.57
N SER A 213 -2.23 -4.27 -2.82
CA SER A 213 -2.26 -2.88 -2.38
C SER A 213 -1.99 -2.76 -0.88
N LEU A 214 -1.07 -1.86 -0.53
CA LEU A 214 -0.76 -1.50 0.86
C LEU A 214 -1.94 -0.81 1.55
N GLU A 215 -2.68 0.04 0.84
CA GLU A 215 -3.88 0.71 1.37
C GLU A 215 -4.92 -0.33 1.85
N SER A 216 -5.05 -1.42 1.10
CA SER A 216 -5.96 -2.53 1.44
C SER A 216 -5.47 -3.32 2.65
N LEU A 217 -4.16 -3.56 2.79
CA LEU A 217 -3.61 -4.19 4.00
C LEU A 217 -3.84 -3.33 5.23
N ASN A 218 -3.55 -2.03 5.15
CA ASN A 218 -3.75 -1.07 6.23
C ASN A 218 -5.22 -0.96 6.64
N LEU A 219 -6.15 -1.03 5.68
CA LEU A 219 -7.58 -1.10 5.94
C LEU A 219 -7.97 -2.36 6.73
N ILE A 220 -7.42 -3.52 6.38
CA ILE A 220 -7.66 -4.77 7.11
C ILE A 220 -7.14 -4.64 8.55
N LYS A 221 -5.89 -4.16 8.74
CA LYS A 221 -5.32 -3.93 10.09
C LYS A 221 -6.25 -3.07 10.93
N ARG A 222 -6.63 -1.90 10.41
CA ARG A 222 -7.51 -0.96 11.10
C ARG A 222 -8.87 -1.57 11.45
N THR A 223 -9.45 -2.36 10.55
CA THR A 223 -10.72 -3.05 10.79
C THR A 223 -10.62 -4.00 11.98
N LEU A 224 -9.54 -4.79 12.05
CA LEU A 224 -9.32 -5.74 13.13
C LEU A 224 -9.09 -5.03 14.47
N GLU A 225 -8.25 -4.00 14.48
CA GLU A 225 -8.00 -3.15 15.66
C GLU A 225 -9.31 -2.53 16.19
N TYR A 226 -10.13 -1.96 15.31
CA TYR A 226 -11.41 -1.34 15.69
C TYR A 226 -12.37 -2.37 16.30
N LEU A 227 -12.45 -3.58 15.73
CA LEU A 227 -13.32 -4.65 16.26
C LEU A 227 -12.87 -5.13 17.64
N ASP A 228 -11.57 -5.11 17.93
CA ASP A 228 -11.03 -5.42 19.27
C ASP A 228 -11.29 -4.27 20.26
N GLU A 229 -10.96 -3.03 19.88
CA GLU A 229 -11.16 -1.83 20.69
C GLU A 229 -12.62 -1.67 21.15
N THR A 230 -13.55 -1.89 20.23
CA THR A 230 -15.00 -1.80 20.50
C THR A 230 -15.61 -3.07 21.06
N LYS A 231 -14.81 -4.14 21.24
CA LYS A 231 -15.25 -5.47 21.70
C LYS A 231 -16.36 -6.08 20.83
N GLN A 232 -16.43 -5.68 19.57
CA GLN A 232 -17.40 -6.19 18.60
C GLN A 232 -16.99 -7.55 18.03
N TRP A 233 -15.71 -7.91 18.11
CA TRP A 233 -15.21 -9.18 17.55
C TRP A 233 -15.98 -10.41 18.06
N PHE A 234 -16.25 -10.47 19.37
CA PHE A 234 -16.97 -11.56 20.03
C PHE A 234 -18.44 -11.21 20.34
N ALA A 235 -18.96 -10.08 19.86
CA ALA A 235 -20.30 -9.61 20.22
C ALA A 235 -21.43 -10.44 19.61
N ASP A 236 -21.18 -11.14 18.50
CA ASP A 236 -22.14 -11.99 17.80
C ASP A 236 -22.17 -13.45 18.30
N GLY A 237 -21.51 -13.73 19.43
CA GLY A 237 -21.44 -15.08 20.00
C GLY A 237 -20.39 -15.97 19.35
N HIS A 238 -19.50 -15.41 18.53
CA HIS A 238 -18.32 -16.11 18.04
C HIS A 238 -17.43 -16.58 19.21
N GLU A 239 -16.94 -17.83 19.12
CA GLU A 239 -16.05 -18.44 20.11
C GLU A 239 -14.72 -18.83 19.46
N ALA A 240 -13.62 -18.39 20.06
CA ALA A 240 -12.28 -18.81 19.68
C ALA A 240 -11.86 -20.10 20.39
N VAL A 241 -11.04 -20.95 19.75
CA VAL A 241 -10.38 -22.12 20.37
C VAL A 241 -9.25 -21.66 21.30
N LYS A 242 -9.63 -20.95 22.36
CA LYS A 242 -8.72 -20.41 23.36
C LYS A 242 -8.56 -21.37 24.55
N ALA A 243 -7.36 -21.42 25.12
CA ALA A 243 -7.15 -22.09 26.40
C ALA A 243 -7.91 -21.37 27.53
N SER A 244 -8.30 -22.11 28.57
CA SER A 244 -9.06 -21.58 29.70
C SER A 244 -8.35 -20.39 30.35
N GLY A 245 -8.97 -19.21 30.32
CA GLY A 245 -8.45 -17.97 30.94
C GLY A 245 -7.73 -17.03 29.96
N GLU A 246 -7.57 -17.39 28.70
CA GLU A 246 -6.96 -16.49 27.72
C GLU A 246 -7.94 -15.46 27.15
N LYS A 247 -7.46 -14.23 26.97
CA LYS A 247 -8.15 -13.16 26.23
C LYS A 247 -7.46 -12.92 24.91
N TRP A 248 -8.15 -13.23 23.82
CA TRP A 248 -7.71 -12.99 22.45
C TRP A 248 -8.29 -11.66 21.99
N GLY A 249 -7.64 -11.06 21.00
CA GLY A 249 -7.95 -9.75 20.45
C GLY A 249 -7.16 -9.57 19.16
N TRP A 250 -7.03 -8.33 18.69
CA TRP A 250 -6.34 -8.05 17.43
C TRP A 250 -5.21 -7.05 17.66
N LYS A 251 -4.01 -7.57 17.88
CA LYS A 251 -2.80 -6.76 18.03
C LYS A 251 -1.67 -7.21 17.11
N GLU A 252 -1.11 -6.26 16.38
CA GLU A 252 0.04 -6.51 15.51
C GLU A 252 1.22 -7.09 16.31
N GLY A 253 1.86 -8.10 15.72
CA GLY A 253 2.96 -8.82 16.34
C GLY A 253 2.54 -9.80 17.43
N ARG A 254 1.25 -9.89 17.79
CA ARG A 254 0.73 -10.90 18.74
C ARG A 254 -0.31 -11.82 18.12
N ASP A 255 -1.36 -11.22 17.56
CA ASP A 255 -2.54 -11.91 17.04
C ASP A 255 -2.59 -11.87 15.50
N TYR A 256 -1.81 -10.99 14.87
CA TYR A 256 -1.51 -11.03 13.44
C TYR A 256 -0.12 -10.46 13.17
N MET A 257 0.46 -10.78 12.02
CA MET A 257 1.75 -10.25 11.57
C MET A 257 1.66 -9.82 10.11
N VAL A 258 2.45 -8.82 9.75
CA VAL A 258 2.42 -8.21 8.41
C VAL A 258 3.82 -8.22 7.83
N ILE A 259 3.91 -8.62 6.57
CA ILE A 259 5.14 -8.54 5.78
C ILE A 259 4.80 -7.70 4.54
N ASP A 260 5.40 -6.52 4.44
CA ASP A 260 5.37 -5.66 3.27
C ASP A 260 6.75 -5.54 2.61
N GLY A 261 6.84 -4.72 1.55
CA GLY A 261 8.06 -4.49 0.79
C GLY A 261 9.20 -3.87 1.61
N SER A 262 8.87 -3.07 2.63
CA SER A 262 9.83 -2.36 3.49
C SER A 262 10.43 -3.25 4.60
N VAL A 263 9.77 -4.36 4.93
CA VAL A 263 10.23 -5.25 6.02
C VAL A 263 11.58 -5.88 5.67
N GLN A 264 12.60 -5.58 6.46
CA GLN A 264 13.96 -6.13 6.31
C GLN A 264 14.00 -7.65 6.48
N SER A 265 14.95 -8.31 5.80
CA SER A 265 15.10 -9.78 5.78
C SER A 265 15.08 -10.42 7.18
N GLY A 266 15.84 -9.87 8.14
CA GLY A 266 15.88 -10.43 9.50
C GLY A 266 14.54 -10.34 10.25
N LYS A 267 13.75 -9.30 10.00
CA LYS A 267 12.39 -9.18 10.55
C LYS A 267 11.44 -10.19 9.90
N ARG A 268 11.56 -10.41 8.58
CA ARG A 268 10.77 -11.41 7.84
C ARG A 268 10.98 -12.82 8.41
N ASP A 269 12.23 -13.19 8.65
CA ASP A 269 12.57 -14.49 9.25
C ASP A 269 11.92 -14.66 10.64
N THR A 270 12.02 -13.64 11.49
CA THR A 270 11.39 -13.66 12.83
C THR A 270 9.87 -13.85 12.76
N VAL A 271 9.21 -13.14 11.83
CA VAL A 271 7.76 -13.28 11.60
C VAL A 271 7.40 -14.68 11.13
N GLN A 272 8.15 -15.23 10.17
CA GLN A 272 7.91 -16.58 9.63
C GLN A 272 8.11 -17.65 10.70
N VAL A 273 9.18 -17.58 11.48
CA VAL A 273 9.45 -18.52 12.58
C VAL A 273 8.34 -18.46 13.63
N LYS A 274 7.87 -17.26 13.97
CA LYS A 274 6.78 -17.06 14.94
C LYS A 274 5.43 -17.59 14.42
N PHE A 275 5.13 -17.36 13.15
CA PHE A 275 3.91 -17.84 12.51
C PHE A 275 3.90 -19.37 12.37
N ASN A 276 5.04 -19.97 12.01
CA ASN A 276 5.14 -21.42 11.81
C ASN A 276 5.20 -22.23 13.12
N ASN A 277 5.27 -21.59 14.28
CA ASN A 277 5.27 -22.29 15.56
C ASN A 277 3.91 -22.98 15.80
N PRO A 278 3.84 -24.34 15.88
CA PRO A 278 2.57 -25.06 16.02
C PRO A 278 1.87 -24.79 17.36
N SER A 279 2.60 -24.40 18.40
CA SER A 279 2.04 -24.04 19.70
C SER A 279 1.45 -22.63 19.73
N ASN A 280 1.71 -21.82 18.69
CA ASN A 280 1.16 -20.48 18.58
C ASN A 280 -0.18 -20.54 17.85
N LEU A 281 -1.26 -20.74 18.60
CA LEU A 281 -2.63 -20.75 18.08
C LEU A 281 -3.20 -19.35 17.83
N ARG A 282 -2.45 -18.30 18.19
CA ARG A 282 -2.84 -16.89 18.01
C ARG A 282 -2.31 -16.26 16.73
N ALA A 283 -1.38 -16.92 16.05
CA ALA A 283 -0.65 -16.35 14.91
C ALA A 283 -1.47 -16.32 13.62
#